data_AF-A0A6A7VZI6-F1
#
_entry.id   AF-A0A6A7VZI6-F1
#
_cell.length_a   1.000
_cell.length_b   1.000
_cell.length_c   1.000
_cell.angle_alpha   90.00
_cell.angle_beta   90.00
_cell.angle_gamma   90.00
#
_symmetry.space_group_name_H-M   'P 1'
#
loop_
_entity.id
_entity.type
_entity.pdbx_description
1 polymer ?
#
loop_
_entity_poly.entity_id
_entity_poly.type
_entity_poly.pdbx_seq_one_letter_code
_entity_poly.pdbx_strand_id
1 'polypeptide(L)'
;MRDWNKFAWQKGDILVNENNAHIIFEKFTDDTYTTFIGRHYLNKNYKNYVPGRYTCVTQHFHIEESNAAQIYIYNIEEKIGGKLDLKTLEIEKPKCEFKTFDKVLGRNEKDDVWEADLFSHYREESQYPFRCIGFSRKYCIPYEGNEHLLGTRNNPE
;
A
#
# COMPACT_ATOMS: atom_id res chain seq x y z
N MET A 1 -28.89 8.00 -19.51
CA MET A 1 -28.05 8.90 -20.33
C MET A 1 -26.60 8.51 -20.07
N ARG A 2 -25.76 8.34 -21.10
CA ARG A 2 -24.36 7.92 -20.92
C ARG A 2 -23.57 9.10 -20.36
N ASP A 3 -22.87 8.89 -19.25
CA ASP A 3 -22.05 9.93 -18.62
C ASP A 3 -20.72 10.04 -19.38
N TRP A 4 -20.64 11.06 -20.23
CA TRP A 4 -19.49 11.30 -21.11
C TRP A 4 -18.21 11.65 -20.34
N ASN A 5 -18.31 12.13 -19.10
CA ASN A 5 -17.13 12.44 -18.28
C ASN A 5 -16.35 11.18 -17.90
N LYS A 6 -17.01 10.00 -17.88
CA LYS A 6 -16.35 8.73 -17.57
C LYS A 6 -15.41 8.25 -18.66
N PHE A 7 -15.55 8.77 -19.88
CA PHE A 7 -14.65 8.45 -20.99
C PHE A 7 -13.31 9.19 -20.88
N ALA A 8 -13.22 10.21 -20.02
CA ALA A 8 -11.99 10.93 -19.74
C ALA A 8 -11.07 10.20 -18.75
N TRP A 9 -11.50 9.07 -18.18
CA TRP A 9 -10.72 8.32 -17.21
C TRP A 9 -9.38 7.85 -17.82
N GLN A 10 -8.31 8.11 -17.08
CA GLN A 10 -6.95 7.74 -17.43
C GLN A 10 -6.43 6.69 -16.45
N LYS A 11 -5.50 5.86 -16.94
CA LYS A 11 -4.79 4.90 -16.09
C LYS A 11 -4.18 5.64 -14.90
N GLY A 12 -4.46 5.15 -13.69
CA GLY A 12 -4.02 5.79 -12.44
C GLY A 12 -5.09 6.63 -11.76
N ASP A 13 -6.20 6.94 -12.43
CA ASP A 13 -7.33 7.62 -11.80
C ASP A 13 -7.90 6.78 -10.67
N ILE A 14 -8.16 7.44 -9.54
CA ILE A 14 -8.76 6.81 -8.37
C ILE A 14 -10.26 6.97 -8.49
N LEU A 15 -10.95 5.84 -8.46
CA LEU A 15 -12.39 5.76 -8.60
C LEU A 15 -13.02 5.28 -7.29
N VAL A 16 -14.18 5.82 -6.97
CA VAL A 16 -14.96 5.44 -5.80
C VAL A 16 -16.40 5.07 -6.20
N ASN A 17 -17.00 4.13 -5.48
CA ASN A 17 -18.41 3.77 -5.62
C ASN A 17 -19.26 4.24 -4.43
N GLU A 18 -20.58 4.06 -4.54
CA GLU A 18 -21.55 4.46 -3.49
C GLU A 18 -21.31 3.78 -2.12
N ASN A 19 -20.64 2.62 -2.13
CA ASN A 19 -20.25 1.91 -0.91
C ASN A 19 -18.92 2.40 -0.34
N ASN A 20 -18.35 3.50 -0.86
CA ASN A 20 -17.05 4.06 -0.52
C ASN A 20 -15.89 3.07 -0.70
N ALA A 21 -16.03 2.17 -1.68
CA ALA A 21 -14.95 1.30 -2.12
C ALA A 21 -14.16 1.99 -3.21
N HIS A 22 -12.83 2.03 -3.02
CA HIS A 22 -11.90 2.69 -3.91
C HIS A 22 -11.15 1.68 -4.76
N ILE A 23 -10.84 2.07 -5.99
CA ILE A 23 -10.08 1.27 -6.94
C ILE A 23 -9.32 2.19 -7.89
N ILE A 24 -8.16 1.76 -8.38
CA ILE A 24 -7.40 2.52 -9.37
C ILE A 24 -7.74 2.00 -10.77
N PHE A 25 -8.15 2.89 -11.66
CA PHE A 25 -8.47 2.56 -13.04
C PHE A 25 -7.22 2.13 -13.81
N GLU A 26 -7.30 1.00 -14.51
CA GLU A 26 -6.26 0.53 -15.44
C GLU A 26 -6.67 0.80 -16.89
N LYS A 27 -7.83 0.29 -17.31
CA LYS A 27 -8.39 0.44 -18.67
C LYS A 27 -9.83 -0.04 -18.74
N PHE A 28 -10.57 0.35 -19.78
CA PHE A 28 -11.82 -0.31 -20.14
C PHE A 28 -11.57 -1.73 -20.66
N THR A 29 -12.55 -2.63 -20.48
CA THR A 29 -12.45 -4.01 -20.99
C THR A 29 -12.56 -4.07 -22.51
N ASP A 30 -13.35 -3.15 -23.08
CA ASP A 30 -13.72 -3.07 -24.49
C ASP A 30 -14.39 -1.70 -24.78
N ASP A 31 -14.73 -1.48 -26.03
CA ASP A 31 -15.33 -0.23 -26.53
C ASP A 31 -16.83 -0.10 -26.20
N THR A 32 -17.42 -1.01 -25.42
CA THR A 32 -18.76 -0.81 -24.85
C THR A 32 -18.71 0.09 -23.62
N TYR A 33 -17.54 0.25 -22.98
CA TYR A 33 -17.32 1.06 -21.78
C TYR A 33 -18.23 0.68 -20.60
N THR A 34 -18.87 -0.49 -20.66
CA THR A 34 -19.79 -0.97 -19.61
C THR A 34 -19.03 -1.49 -18.40
N THR A 35 -17.82 -2.01 -18.63
CA THR A 35 -16.91 -2.50 -17.60
C THR A 35 -15.49 -1.98 -17.78
N PHE A 36 -14.76 -1.92 -16.68
CA PHE A 36 -13.35 -1.57 -16.65
C PHE A 36 -12.56 -2.54 -15.77
N ILE A 37 -11.25 -2.58 -16.00
CA ILE A 37 -10.28 -3.26 -15.15
C ILE A 37 -9.70 -2.21 -14.21
N GLY A 38 -9.73 -2.48 -12.91
CA GLY A 38 -9.03 -1.69 -11.91
C GLY A 38 -8.16 -2.54 -10.98
N ARG A 39 -7.28 -1.89 -10.24
CA ARG A 39 -6.34 -2.51 -9.30
C ARG A 39 -6.49 -1.94 -7.90
N HIS A 40 -5.93 -2.68 -6.93
CA HIS A 40 -5.82 -2.24 -5.53
C HIS A 40 -7.16 -1.90 -4.86
N TYR A 41 -8.15 -2.78 -5.03
CA TYR A 41 -9.47 -2.58 -4.42
C TYR A 41 -9.38 -2.49 -2.88
N LEU A 42 -10.01 -1.45 -2.33
CA LEU A 42 -10.08 -1.22 -0.88
C LEU A 42 -11.49 -0.78 -0.48
N ASN A 43 -12.10 -1.50 0.46
CA ASN A 43 -13.43 -1.15 0.94
C ASN A 43 -13.43 -0.02 2.00
N LYS A 44 -14.61 0.56 2.25
CA LYS A 44 -14.86 1.67 3.19
C LYS A 44 -14.24 1.54 4.57
N ASN A 45 -14.13 0.31 5.08
CA ASN A 45 -13.59 0.07 6.42
C ASN A 45 -12.06 0.05 6.43
N TYR A 46 -11.41 0.15 5.27
CA TYR A 46 -9.96 -0.01 5.09
C TYR A 46 -9.45 -1.32 5.71
N LYS A 47 -10.32 -2.32 5.90
CA LYS A 47 -9.99 -3.60 6.52
C LYS A 47 -9.61 -4.63 5.46
N ASN A 48 -10.28 -4.62 4.32
CA ASN A 48 -10.10 -5.63 3.27
C ASN A 48 -9.42 -4.99 2.07
N TYR A 49 -8.09 -4.91 2.12
CA TYR A 49 -7.29 -4.70 0.93
C TYR A 49 -7.09 -6.05 0.25
N VAL A 50 -7.39 -6.11 -1.05
CA VAL A 50 -7.11 -7.32 -1.83
C VAL A 50 -6.27 -6.91 -3.05
N PRO A 51 -5.02 -7.39 -3.16
CA PRO A 51 -4.20 -7.13 -4.32
C PRO A 51 -4.75 -7.95 -5.50
N GLY A 52 -4.84 -7.33 -6.67
CA GLY A 52 -5.34 -8.02 -7.87
C GLY A 52 -5.78 -7.07 -8.96
N ARG A 53 -6.39 -7.66 -9.99
CA ARG A 53 -7.17 -6.96 -11.02
C ARG A 53 -8.64 -7.33 -10.83
N TYR A 54 -9.50 -6.33 -10.93
CA TYR A 54 -10.94 -6.48 -10.76
C TYR A 54 -11.65 -5.94 -11.98
N THR A 55 -12.59 -6.71 -12.50
CA THR A 55 -13.55 -6.21 -13.49
C THR A 55 -14.72 -5.57 -12.75
N CYS A 56 -14.95 -4.29 -12.99
CA CYS A 56 -15.97 -3.50 -12.32
C CYS A 56 -16.93 -2.89 -13.35
N VAL A 57 -18.18 -2.67 -12.96
CA VAL A 57 -19.18 -2.02 -13.82
C VAL A 57 -19.00 -0.50 -13.72
N THR A 58 -18.72 0.14 -14.87
CA THR A 58 -18.41 1.58 -14.99
C THR A 58 -19.48 2.47 -14.34
N GLN A 59 -20.75 2.08 -14.42
CA GLN A 59 -21.87 2.90 -13.93
C GLN A 59 -21.78 3.20 -12.42
N HIS A 60 -21.21 2.29 -11.63
CA HIS A 60 -21.16 2.40 -10.17
C HIS A 60 -20.00 3.25 -9.65
N PHE A 61 -19.12 3.71 -10.53
CA PHE A 61 -17.90 4.42 -10.14
C PHE A 61 -17.86 5.83 -10.72
N HIS A 62 -17.19 6.73 -10.00
CA HIS A 62 -16.84 8.08 -10.42
C HIS A 62 -15.43 8.42 -9.91
N ILE A 63 -14.83 9.48 -10.45
CA ILE A 63 -13.52 9.97 -9.98
C ILE A 63 -13.66 10.41 -8.52
N GLU A 64 -12.71 9.98 -7.69
CA GLU A 64 -12.60 10.41 -6.30
C GLU A 64 -11.95 11.78 -6.17
N GLU A 65 -12.38 12.55 -5.18
CA GLU A 65 -11.79 13.86 -4.87
C GLU A 65 -10.35 13.74 -4.36
N SER A 66 -9.54 14.77 -4.61
CA SER A 66 -8.09 14.73 -4.38
C SER A 66 -7.69 14.37 -2.93
N ASN A 67 -8.42 14.85 -1.92
CA ASN A 67 -8.11 14.54 -0.52
C ASN A 67 -8.43 13.08 -0.15
N ALA A 68 -9.60 12.59 -0.54
CA ALA A 68 -10.00 11.20 -0.29
C ALA A 68 -9.12 10.22 -1.09
N ALA A 69 -8.76 10.58 -2.32
CA ALA A 69 -7.82 9.85 -3.17
C ALA A 69 -6.43 9.73 -2.51
N GLN A 70 -5.91 10.81 -1.93
CA GLN A 70 -4.64 10.79 -1.18
C GLN A 70 -4.69 9.89 0.05
N ILE A 71 -5.78 9.96 0.83
CA ILE A 71 -6.00 9.08 2.00
C ILE A 71 -6.05 7.62 1.56
N TYR A 72 -6.74 7.32 0.46
CA TYR A 72 -6.77 5.98 -0.12
C TYR A 72 -5.38 5.48 -0.52
N ILE A 73 -4.58 6.29 -1.24
CA ILE A 73 -3.19 5.93 -1.60
C ILE A 73 -2.38 5.63 -0.34
N TYR A 74 -2.41 6.52 0.65
CA TYR A 74 -1.70 6.33 1.91
C TYR A 74 -2.07 4.99 2.58
N ASN A 75 -3.37 4.67 2.65
CA ASN A 75 -3.84 3.43 3.25
C ASN A 75 -3.41 2.18 2.46
N ILE A 76 -3.31 2.27 1.13
CA ILE A 76 -2.77 1.21 0.29
C ILE A 76 -1.27 1.03 0.56
N GLU A 77 -0.49 2.11 0.53
CA GLU A 77 0.96 2.10 0.78
C GLU A 77 1.31 1.55 2.16
N GLU A 78 0.57 1.95 3.20
CA GLU A 78 0.73 1.45 4.58
C GLU A 78 0.44 -0.05 4.73
N LYS A 79 -0.44 -0.60 3.90
CA LYS A 79 -0.78 -2.03 3.92
C LYS A 79 0.20 -2.88 3.13
N ILE A 80 0.69 -2.37 2.00
CA ILE A 80 1.62 -3.09 1.12
C ILE A 80 3.08 -2.92 1.54
N GLY A 81 3.40 -1.91 2.36
CA GLY A 81 4.76 -1.61 2.80
C GLY A 81 5.66 -1.09 1.69
N GLY A 82 5.09 -0.34 0.73
CA GLY A 82 5.78 0.15 -0.46
C GLY A 82 5.06 1.33 -1.09
N LYS A 83 5.74 1.99 -2.04
CA LYS A 83 5.21 3.13 -2.79
C LYS A 83 4.45 2.66 -4.02
N LEU A 84 3.28 3.23 -4.26
CA LEU A 84 2.46 2.90 -5.42
C LEU A 84 2.71 3.89 -6.56
N ASP A 85 3.21 3.40 -7.69
CA ASP A 85 3.30 4.21 -8.90
C ASP A 85 1.95 4.17 -9.64
N LEU A 86 1.24 5.29 -9.70
CA LEU A 86 -0.08 5.37 -10.35
C LEU A 86 -0.03 5.22 -11.89
N LYS A 87 1.12 5.44 -12.52
CA LYS A 87 1.29 5.28 -13.98
C LYS A 87 1.52 3.82 -14.35
N THR A 88 2.37 3.11 -13.61
CA THR A 88 2.66 1.70 -13.87
C THR A 88 1.62 0.79 -13.19
N LEU A 89 1.06 1.24 -12.07
CA LEU A 89 0.29 0.47 -11.08
C LEU A 89 1.14 -0.61 -10.40
N GLU A 90 2.46 -0.41 -10.35
CA GLU A 90 3.39 -1.30 -9.66
C GLU A 90 3.71 -0.77 -8.26
N ILE A 91 4.09 -1.70 -7.38
CA ILE A 91 4.46 -1.38 -6.01
C ILE A 91 5.97 -1.42 -5.94
N GLU A 92 6.58 -0.28 -5.66
CA GLU A 92 7.99 -0.19 -5.33
C GLU A 92 8.14 -0.45 -3.83
N LYS A 93 8.60 -1.66 -3.49
CA LYS A 93 8.95 -1.99 -2.10
C LYS A 93 10.40 -1.63 -1.84
N PRO A 94 10.73 -1.13 -0.63
CA PRO A 94 12.12 -1.00 -0.22
C PRO A 94 12.81 -2.36 -0.35
N LYS A 95 13.92 -2.42 -1.07
CA LYS A 95 14.76 -3.62 -1.06
C LYS A 95 15.34 -3.78 0.33
N CYS A 96 15.20 -4.98 0.90
CA CYS A 96 15.88 -5.29 2.15
C CYS A 96 17.37 -5.47 1.86
N GLU A 97 18.20 -4.60 2.43
CA GLU A 97 19.66 -4.65 2.28
C GLU A 97 20.35 -5.34 3.46
N PHE A 98 19.59 -5.73 4.49
CA PHE A 98 20.12 -6.39 5.68
C PHE A 98 20.67 -7.79 5.36
N LYS A 99 21.81 -8.10 5.98
CA LYS A 99 22.42 -9.42 6.01
C LYS A 99 22.02 -10.15 7.29
N THR A 100 22.05 -11.48 7.24
CA THR A 100 21.80 -12.31 8.42
C THR A 100 22.71 -11.90 9.59
N PHE A 101 22.09 -11.74 10.76
CA PHE A 101 22.64 -11.25 12.01
C PHE A 101 23.03 -9.76 12.06
N ASP A 102 22.61 -8.95 11.09
CA ASP A 102 22.69 -7.50 11.24
C ASP A 102 21.87 -7.03 12.45
N LYS A 103 22.43 -6.11 13.23
CA LYS A 103 21.75 -5.46 14.35
C LYS A 103 20.73 -4.48 13.81
N VAL A 104 19.46 -4.68 14.15
CA VAL A 104 18.35 -3.86 13.68
C VAL A 104 17.51 -3.37 14.84
N LEU A 105 16.80 -2.27 14.60
CA LEU A 105 15.64 -1.88 15.41
C LEU A 105 14.37 -2.28 14.65
N GLY A 106 13.45 -2.95 15.33
CA GLY A 106 12.21 -3.43 14.77
C GLY A 106 10.98 -2.95 15.52
N ARG A 107 9.88 -2.70 14.79
CA ARG A 107 8.55 -2.40 15.36
C ARG A 107 7.43 -2.82 14.39
N ASN A 108 6.19 -2.87 14.87
CA ASN A 108 5.04 -3.31 14.07
C ASN A 108 4.12 -2.16 13.65
N GLU A 109 3.95 -1.16 14.50
CA GLU A 109 3.21 0.06 14.18
C GLU A 109 4.10 1.31 14.26
N LYS A 110 3.63 2.45 13.73
CA LYS A 110 4.41 3.71 13.71
C LYS A 110 4.58 4.33 15.10
N ASP A 111 3.68 4.02 16.03
CA ASP A 111 3.67 4.48 17.41
C ASP A 111 4.17 3.41 18.40
N ASP A 112 4.59 2.25 17.89
CA ASP A 112 5.27 1.24 18.70
C ASP A 112 6.66 1.70 19.11
N VAL A 113 7.11 1.15 20.24
CA VAL A 113 8.47 1.30 20.73
C VAL A 113 9.43 0.53 19.84
N TRP A 114 10.58 1.12 19.52
CA TRP A 114 11.67 0.42 18.84
C TRP A 114 12.36 -0.58 19.76
N GLU A 115 12.44 -1.84 19.30
CA GLU A 115 13.13 -2.92 20.01
C GLU A 115 14.32 -3.43 19.21
N ALA A 116 15.44 -3.69 19.88
CA ALA A 116 16.61 -4.28 19.24
C ALA A 116 16.39 -5.76 18.92
N ASP A 117 16.87 -6.21 17.76
CA ASP A 117 16.87 -7.61 17.34
C ASP A 117 18.03 -7.89 16.37
N LEU A 118 18.22 -9.16 16.02
CA LEU A 118 19.15 -9.60 14.98
C LEU A 118 18.37 -10.08 13.77
N PHE A 119 18.64 -9.48 12.61
CA PHE A 119 17.96 -9.85 11.37
C PHE A 119 18.29 -11.29 10.96
N SER A 120 17.33 -12.00 10.38
CA SER A 120 17.51 -13.36 9.84
C SER A 120 17.42 -13.35 8.32
N HIS A 121 16.23 -13.04 7.78
CA HIS A 121 15.93 -13.03 6.35
C HIS A 121 14.67 -12.21 6.06
N TYR A 122 14.47 -11.84 4.79
CA TYR A 122 13.32 -11.06 4.33
C TYR A 122 12.30 -11.95 3.60
N ARG A 123 11.01 -11.70 3.84
CA ARG A 123 9.88 -12.35 3.15
C ARG A 123 8.92 -11.32 2.60
N GLU A 124 9.14 -10.93 1.35
CA GLU A 124 8.43 -9.82 0.68
C GLU A 124 6.90 -9.94 0.69
N GLU A 125 6.36 -11.14 0.62
CA GLU A 125 4.91 -11.39 0.57
C GLU A 125 4.23 -11.37 1.94
N SER A 126 5.00 -11.23 3.02
CA SER A 126 4.46 -11.26 4.38
C SER A 126 4.09 -9.86 4.89
N GLN A 127 3.00 -9.77 5.64
CA GLN A 127 2.65 -8.56 6.41
C GLN A 127 3.74 -8.17 7.43
N TYR A 128 4.55 -9.13 7.88
CA TYR A 128 5.72 -8.94 8.74
C TYR A 128 6.95 -9.47 8.00
N PRO A 129 7.48 -8.71 7.03
CA PRO A 129 8.44 -9.23 6.07
C PRO A 129 9.84 -9.36 6.65
N PHE A 130 10.18 -8.62 7.71
CA PHE A 130 11.48 -8.72 8.37
C PHE A 130 11.45 -9.82 9.42
N ARG A 131 12.14 -10.93 9.17
CA ARG A 131 12.28 -12.00 10.14
C ARG A 131 13.52 -11.72 10.96
N CYS A 132 13.35 -11.56 12.27
CA CYS A 132 14.43 -11.47 13.22
C CYS A 132 14.40 -12.68 14.17
N ILE A 133 15.45 -12.86 14.97
CA ILE A 133 15.56 -14.02 15.88
C ILE A 133 14.46 -13.99 16.94
N GLY A 134 14.17 -12.81 17.50
CA GLY A 134 13.13 -12.65 18.50
C GLY A 134 11.74 -12.72 17.87
N PHE A 135 11.43 -11.75 17.02
CA PHE A 135 10.09 -11.62 16.42
C PHE A 135 10.15 -11.21 14.95
N SER A 136 9.07 -11.48 14.24
CA SER A 136 8.87 -10.94 12.89
C SER A 136 8.32 -9.53 13.00
N ARG A 137 8.88 -8.60 12.21
CA ARG A 137 8.61 -7.16 12.30
C ARG A 137 8.01 -6.64 11.01
N LYS A 138 7.15 -5.63 11.12
CA LYS A 138 6.61 -4.90 9.96
C LYS A 138 7.63 -3.91 9.40
N TYR A 139 8.34 -3.23 10.30
CA TYR A 139 9.39 -2.26 9.97
C TYR A 139 10.70 -2.63 10.65
N CYS A 140 11.81 -2.55 9.91
CA CYS A 140 13.16 -2.66 10.44
C CYS A 140 14.06 -1.57 9.85
N ILE A 141 14.91 -1.01 10.70
CA ILE A 141 15.97 -0.06 10.35
C ILE A 141 17.30 -0.56 10.93
N PRO A 142 18.46 -0.16 10.37
CA PRO A 142 19.74 -0.49 10.97
C PRO A 142 19.84 0.08 12.39
N TYR A 143 20.41 -0.67 13.32
CA TYR A 143 20.68 -0.16 14.67
C TYR A 143 21.74 0.94 14.65
N GLU A 144 22.78 0.77 13.85
CA GLU A 144 23.88 1.72 13.72
C GLU A 144 23.38 3.03 13.09
N GLY A 145 23.66 4.16 13.76
CA GLY A 145 23.17 5.49 13.39
C GLY A 145 21.75 5.81 13.89
N ASN A 146 21.03 4.83 14.44
CA ASN A 146 19.66 5.01 14.96
C ASN A 146 19.55 4.64 16.46
N GLU A 147 20.66 4.57 17.18
CA GLU A 147 20.73 4.07 18.56
C GLU A 147 19.83 4.87 19.51
N HIS A 148 19.70 6.17 19.26
CA HIS A 148 18.87 7.10 20.02
C HIS A 148 17.37 6.79 19.96
N LEU A 149 16.92 5.97 18.98
CA LEU A 149 15.53 5.57 18.85
C LEU A 149 15.17 4.37 19.75
N LEU A 150 16.15 3.59 20.21
CA LEU A 150 15.92 2.39 21.02
C LEU A 150 15.07 2.71 22.26
N GLY A 151 13.98 1.98 22.48
CA GLY A 151 13.10 2.20 23.62
C GLY A 151 12.20 3.44 23.50
N THR A 152 12.23 4.15 22.36
CA THR A 152 11.39 5.32 22.08
C THR A 152 10.34 5.02 21.02
N ARG A 153 9.39 5.95 20.83
CA ARG A 153 8.39 5.93 19.74
C ARG A 153 8.70 6.96 18.64
N ASN A 154 9.88 7.55 18.69
CA ASN A 154 10.29 8.58 17.73
C ASN A 154 10.47 7.95 16.34
N ASN A 155 10.29 8.76 15.29
CA ASN A 155 10.57 8.33 13.93
C ASN A 155 12.03 8.65 13.56
N PRO A 156 12.66 7.85 12.68
CA PRO A 156 13.94 8.21 12.07
C PRO A 156 13.85 9.57 11.35
N GLU A 157 14.96 10.30 11.32
CA GLU A 157 15.10 11.57 10.60
C GLU A 157 15.04 11.41 9.08
#